data_AF-A0A368C7J1-F1
#
_entry.id   AF-A0A368C7J1-F1
#
_cell.length_a   1.000
_cell.length_b   1.000
_cell.length_c   1.000
_cell.angle_alpha   90.00
_cell.angle_beta   90.00
_cell.angle_gamma   90.00
#
_symmetry.space_group_name_H-M   'P 1'
#
loop_
_entity.id
_entity.type
_entity.pdbx_description
1 polymer ?
#
loop_
_entity_poly.entity_id
_entity_poly.type
_entity_poly.pdbx_seq_one_letter_code
_entity_poly.pdbx_strand_id
1 'polypeptide(L)'
;MYDVVIIGGGPAGYVSAIRCAQLGLSVACIESMSDQEGNQRFGGTCLNVGCIPSKALLDSSQRFYEANNELSKHGIDTGKVNLDISAMMKRKDKVVDQLVGGIGGLFKANK
;
A
#
# COMPACT_ATOMS: atom_id res chain seq x y z
N MET A 1 -24.52 18.92 2.69
CA MET A 1 -23.56 19.99 2.39
C MET A 1 -22.24 19.60 3.05
N TYR A 2 -21.11 19.79 2.38
CA TYR A 2 -19.78 19.49 2.93
C TYR A 2 -19.00 20.80 3.05
N ASP A 3 -18.21 20.94 4.09
CA ASP A 3 -17.31 22.08 4.29
C ASP A 3 -16.09 21.97 3.38
N VAL A 4 -15.61 20.73 3.16
CA VAL A 4 -14.44 20.44 2.31
C VAL A 4 -14.76 19.29 1.36
N VAL A 5 -14.45 19.47 0.08
CA VAL A 5 -14.48 18.41 -0.93
C VAL A 5 -13.08 18.21 -1.48
N ILE A 6 -12.56 16.99 -1.37
CA ILE A 6 -11.25 16.59 -1.85
C ILE A 6 -11.43 15.67 -3.04
N ILE A 7 -10.77 16.00 -4.14
CA ILE A 7 -10.77 15.21 -5.38
C ILE A 7 -9.42 14.52 -5.51
N GLY A 8 -9.44 13.19 -5.44
CA GLY A 8 -8.28 12.32 -5.40
C GLY A 8 -8.08 11.72 -4.00
N GLY A 9 -8.02 10.40 -3.93
CA GLY A 9 -7.83 9.61 -2.71
C GLY A 9 -6.38 9.18 -2.47
N GLY A 10 -5.41 9.81 -3.16
CA GLY A 10 -3.98 9.57 -2.96
C GLY A 10 -3.45 10.03 -1.59
N PRO A 11 -2.14 9.90 -1.31
CA PRO A 11 -1.55 10.24 -0.02
C PRO A 11 -1.92 11.63 0.49
N ALA A 12 -1.86 12.64 -0.37
CA ALA A 12 -2.26 14.00 0.00
C ALA A 12 -3.77 14.10 0.27
N GLY A 13 -4.59 13.43 -0.55
CA GLY A 13 -6.04 13.51 -0.49
C GLY A 13 -6.63 12.87 0.77
N TYR A 14 -6.37 11.58 1.00
CA TYR A 14 -6.95 10.89 2.16
C TYR A 14 -6.43 11.45 3.49
N VAL A 15 -5.16 11.89 3.55
CA VAL A 15 -4.59 12.52 4.75
C VAL A 15 -5.24 13.88 5.01
N SER A 16 -5.42 14.70 3.96
CA SER A 16 -6.13 15.99 4.10
C SER A 16 -7.56 15.79 4.56
N ALA A 17 -8.25 14.75 4.05
CA ALA A 17 -9.62 14.45 4.42
C ALA A 17 -9.73 14.08 5.91
N ILE A 18 -8.86 13.18 6.37
CA ILE A 18 -8.74 12.81 7.78
C ILE A 18 -8.45 14.05 8.63
N ARG A 19 -7.52 14.91 8.20
CA ARG A 19 -7.14 16.09 8.99
C ARG A 19 -8.27 17.10 9.08
N CYS A 20 -9.02 17.32 8.00
CA CYS A 20 -10.18 18.21 8.02
C CYS A 20 -11.29 17.67 8.94
N ALA A 21 -11.55 16.35 8.92
CA ALA A 21 -12.51 15.72 9.82
C ALA A 21 -12.10 15.87 11.30
N GLN A 22 -10.81 15.68 11.62
CA GLN A 22 -10.28 15.93 12.97
C GLN A 22 -10.44 17.36 13.45
N LEU A 23 -10.56 18.33 12.54
CA LEU A 23 -10.81 19.73 12.85
C LEU A 23 -12.31 20.05 12.97
N GLY A 24 -13.19 19.05 12.90
CA GLY A 24 -14.64 19.19 13.04
C GLY A 24 -15.36 19.62 11.76
N LEU A 25 -14.70 19.54 10.60
CA LEU A 25 -15.29 19.87 9.30
C LEU A 25 -15.98 18.64 8.71
N SER A 26 -17.11 18.84 8.04
CA SER A 26 -17.74 17.83 7.19
C SER A 26 -16.98 17.68 5.86
N VAL A 27 -16.50 16.48 5.56
CA VAL A 27 -15.60 16.25 4.42
C VAL A 27 -16.12 15.17 3.46
N ALA A 28 -16.04 15.44 2.16
CA ALA A 28 -16.15 14.42 1.12
C ALA A 28 -14.79 14.18 0.45
N CYS A 29 -14.34 12.93 0.37
CA CYS A 29 -13.16 12.54 -0.39
C CYS A 29 -13.58 11.66 -1.57
N ILE A 30 -13.28 12.10 -2.79
CA ILE A 30 -13.70 11.45 -4.03
C ILE A 30 -12.49 10.77 -4.67
N GLU A 31 -12.61 9.49 -5.02
CA GLU A 31 -11.59 8.73 -5.73
C GLU A 31 -12.22 8.06 -6.95
N SER A 32 -11.51 8.06 -8.08
CA SER A 32 -11.93 7.46 -9.34
C SER A 32 -11.36 6.07 -9.56
N MET A 33 -10.24 5.74 -8.91
CA MET A 33 -9.68 4.40 -8.93
C MET A 33 -10.63 3.43 -8.20
N SER A 34 -10.98 2.34 -8.87
CA SER A 34 -11.79 1.26 -8.30
C SER A 34 -11.03 -0.07 -8.35
N ASP A 35 -11.38 -0.97 -7.44
CA ASP A 35 -10.96 -2.37 -7.52
C ASP A 35 -11.77 -3.15 -8.56
N GLN A 36 -11.48 -4.45 -8.70
CA GLN A 36 -12.15 -5.31 -9.68
C GLN A 36 -13.64 -5.54 -9.38
N GLU A 37 -14.07 -5.28 -8.15
CA GLU A 37 -15.46 -5.42 -7.70
C GLU A 37 -16.23 -4.08 -7.83
N GLY A 38 -15.54 -3.02 -8.26
CA GLY A 38 -16.11 -1.69 -8.44
C GLY A 38 -16.09 -0.82 -7.17
N ASN A 39 -15.48 -1.29 -6.07
CA ASN A 39 -15.35 -0.49 -4.86
C ASN A 39 -14.25 0.57 -5.03
N GLN A 40 -14.45 1.75 -4.42
CA GLN A 40 -13.44 2.80 -4.42
C GLN A 40 -12.14 2.34 -3.76
N ARG A 41 -11.02 2.53 -4.46
CA ARG A 41 -9.69 2.08 -4.04
C ARG A 41 -8.79 3.26 -3.70
N PHE A 42 -8.85 3.68 -2.44
CA PHE A 42 -8.06 4.80 -1.91
C PHE A 42 -6.56 4.48 -1.81
N GLY A 43 -5.76 5.52 -1.55
CA GLY A 43 -4.29 5.47 -1.47
C GLY A 43 -3.56 5.87 -2.75
N GLY A 44 -4.30 6.01 -3.87
CA GLY A 44 -3.81 6.52 -5.15
C GLY A 44 -2.57 5.81 -5.68
N THR A 45 -1.77 6.50 -6.49
CA THR A 45 -0.59 5.94 -7.15
C THR A 45 0.40 5.32 -6.18
N CYS A 46 0.75 6.05 -5.10
CA CYS A 46 1.82 5.62 -4.20
C CYS A 46 1.51 4.28 -3.51
N LEU A 47 0.25 4.08 -3.08
CA LEU A 47 -0.15 2.84 -2.45
C LEU A 47 -0.43 1.74 -3.48
N ASN A 48 -1.17 2.03 -4.54
CA ASN A 48 -1.71 0.98 -5.41
C ASN A 48 -0.69 0.47 -6.45
N VAL A 49 0.10 1.36 -7.04
CA VAL A 49 0.93 1.05 -8.23
C VAL A 49 2.32 1.69 -8.21
N GLY A 50 2.74 2.26 -7.07
CA GLY A 50 3.95 3.06 -6.98
C GLY A 50 4.84 2.62 -5.82
N CYS A 51 4.94 3.48 -4.80
CA CYS A 51 5.84 3.33 -3.67
C CYS A 51 5.72 1.96 -3.00
N ILE A 52 4.52 1.60 -2.54
CA ILE A 52 4.31 0.40 -1.74
C ILE A 52 4.61 -0.89 -2.51
N PRO A 53 4.03 -1.13 -3.72
CA PRO A 53 4.33 -2.34 -4.47
C PRO A 53 5.81 -2.40 -4.89
N SER A 54 6.43 -1.28 -5.26
CA SER A 54 7.86 -1.28 -5.62
C SER A 54 8.75 -1.64 -4.42
N LYS A 55 8.48 -1.09 -3.23
CA LYS A 55 9.28 -1.38 -2.03
C LYS A 55 9.05 -2.80 -1.52
N ALA A 56 7.84 -3.35 -1.66
CA ALA A 56 7.58 -4.75 -1.37
C ALA A 56 8.37 -5.68 -2.30
N LEU A 57 8.48 -5.37 -3.59
CA LEU A 57 9.28 -6.18 -4.50
C LEU A 57 10.79 -6.02 -4.26
N LEU A 58 11.27 -4.80 -4.00
CA LEU A 58 12.68 -4.54 -3.69
C LEU A 58 13.15 -5.30 -2.45
N ASP A 59 12.38 -5.33 -1.37
CA ASP A 59 12.71 -6.11 -0.17
C ASP A 59 12.75 -7.62 -0.48
N SER A 60 11.79 -8.14 -1.24
CA SER A 60 11.80 -9.56 -1.62
C SER A 60 12.98 -9.93 -2.51
N SER A 61 13.31 -9.10 -3.51
CA SER A 61 14.43 -9.36 -4.41
C SER A 61 15.77 -9.23 -3.70
N GLN A 62 15.91 -8.26 -2.79
CA GLN A 62 17.11 -8.08 -1.99
C GLN A 62 17.37 -9.31 -1.10
N ARG A 63 16.33 -9.85 -0.44
CA ARG A 63 16.45 -11.07 0.36
C ARG A 63 16.87 -12.29 -0.46
N PHE A 64 16.31 -12.43 -1.66
CA PHE A 64 16.73 -13.50 -2.57
C PHE A 64 18.19 -13.32 -3.00
N TYR A 65 18.61 -12.08 -3.29
CA TYR A 65 20.00 -11.78 -3.63
C TYR A 65 20.96 -12.11 -2.47
N GLU A 66 20.67 -11.66 -1.26
CA GLU A 66 21.48 -11.94 -0.06
C GLU A 66 21.60 -13.43 0.19
N ALA A 67 20.48 -14.16 0.11
CA ALA A 67 20.46 -15.60 0.32
C ALA A 67 21.34 -16.36 -0.69
N ASN A 68 21.41 -15.91 -1.94
CA ASN A 68 22.24 -16.56 -2.96
C ASN A 68 23.73 -16.15 -2.91
N ASN A 69 24.05 -14.94 -2.44
CA ASN A 69 25.37 -14.34 -2.69
C ASN A 69 26.14 -13.99 -1.42
N GLU A 70 25.45 -13.67 -0.33
CA GLU A 70 26.06 -12.96 0.79
C GLU A 70 26.06 -13.72 2.11
N LEU A 71 25.17 -14.70 2.31
CA LEU A 71 25.03 -15.36 3.60
C LEU A 71 26.23 -16.23 4.00
N SER A 72 27.05 -16.65 3.04
CA SER A 72 28.28 -17.43 3.30
C SER A 72 29.29 -16.68 4.16
N LYS A 73 29.36 -15.33 4.06
CA LYS A 73 30.22 -14.49 4.92
C LYS A 73 29.82 -14.53 6.40
N HIS A 74 28.60 -14.98 6.67
CA HIS A 74 28.06 -15.20 8.02
C HIS A 74 28.12 -16.67 8.45
N GLY A 75 28.77 -17.55 7.67
CA GLY A 75 28.84 -18.99 7.96
C GLY A 75 27.54 -19.75 7.70
N ILE A 76 26.63 -19.19 6.89
CA ILE A 76 25.34 -19.80 6.54
C ILE A 76 25.41 -20.33 5.11
N ASP A 77 25.21 -21.65 4.95
CA ASP A 77 25.05 -22.30 3.65
C ASP A 77 23.57 -22.63 3.42
N THR A 78 23.00 -22.08 2.35
CA THR A 78 21.60 -22.30 1.95
C THR A 78 21.47 -23.31 0.81
N GLY A 79 22.57 -23.77 0.23
CA GLY A 79 22.56 -24.44 -1.06
C GLY A 79 21.89 -23.58 -2.15
N LYS A 80 21.22 -24.25 -3.10
CA LYS A 80 20.50 -23.56 -4.19
C LYS A 80 19.16 -23.01 -3.69
N VAL A 81 19.02 -21.68 -3.71
CA VAL A 81 17.77 -20.98 -3.39
C VAL A 81 16.94 -20.80 -4.65
N ASN A 82 15.64 -21.10 -4.59
CA ASN A 82 14.71 -20.93 -5.71
C ASN A 82 13.77 -19.75 -5.47
N LEU A 83 13.42 -19.03 -6.54
CA LEU A 83 12.48 -17.92 -6.49
C LEU A 83 11.10 -18.36 -7.00
N ASP A 84 10.09 -18.26 -6.13
CA ASP A 84 8.69 -18.34 -6.55
C ASP A 84 8.15 -16.92 -6.79
N ILE A 85 8.11 -16.53 -8.07
CA ILE A 85 7.61 -15.22 -8.50
C ILE A 85 6.12 -15.07 -8.17
N SER A 86 5.34 -16.13 -8.28
CA SER A 86 3.90 -16.10 -7.99
C SER A 86 3.64 -15.79 -6.52
N ALA A 87 4.38 -16.44 -5.62
CA ALA A 87 4.30 -16.16 -4.18
C ALA A 87 4.78 -14.73 -3.86
N MET A 88 5.85 -14.25 -4.50
CA MET A 88 6.36 -12.88 -4.32
C MET A 88 5.33 -11.82 -4.73
N MET A 89 4.67 -12.01 -5.89
CA MET A 89 3.61 -11.13 -6.37
C MET A 89 2.40 -11.15 -5.43
N LYS A 90 1.96 -12.33 -4.98
CA LYS A 90 0.88 -12.46 -3.99
C LYS A 90 1.21 -11.74 -2.68
N ARG A 91 2.45 -11.77 -2.20
CA ARG A 91 2.88 -11.00 -1.01
C ARG A 91 2.72 -9.51 -1.25
N LYS A 92 3.20 -9.02 -2.39
CA LYS A 92 3.08 -7.60 -2.78
C LYS A 92 1.61 -7.18 -2.81
N ASP A 93 0.74 -7.95 -3.46
CA ASP A 93 -0.70 -7.66 -3.55
C ASP A 93 -1.34 -7.61 -2.16
N LYS A 94 -1.06 -8.61 -1.31
CA LYS A 94 -1.56 -8.65 0.07
C LYS A 94 -1.18 -7.40 0.89
N VAL A 95 0.06 -6.91 0.75
CA VAL A 95 0.50 -5.68 1.44
C VAL A 95 -0.28 -4.47 0.96
N VAL A 96 -0.50 -4.35 -0.35
CA VAL A 96 -1.30 -3.25 -0.92
C VAL A 96 -2.74 -3.33 -0.40
N ASP A 97 -3.39 -4.48 -0.49
CA ASP A 97 -4.79 -4.64 -0.09
C ASP A 97 -5.01 -4.38 1.41
N GLN A 98 -4.09 -4.83 2.25
CA GLN A 98 -4.13 -4.54 3.69
C GLN A 98 -4.12 -3.04 3.97
N LEU A 99 -3.24 -2.30 3.31
CA LEU A 99 -3.08 -0.86 3.52
C LEU A 99 -4.25 -0.07 2.90
N VAL A 100 -4.78 -0.50 1.75
CA VAL A 100 -5.99 0.08 1.15
C VAL A 100 -7.17 -0.07 2.12
N GLY A 101 -7.38 -1.27 2.66
CA GLY A 101 -8.41 -1.53 3.67
C GLY A 101 -8.21 -0.69 4.94
N GLY A 102 -6.97 -0.44 5.33
CA GLY A 102 -6.61 0.43 6.45
C GLY A 102 -7.12 1.87 6.29
N ILE A 103 -7.07 2.44 5.08
CA ILE A 103 -7.59 3.79 4.82
C ILE A 103 -9.11 3.84 5.06
N GLY A 104 -9.85 2.81 4.63
CA GLY A 104 -11.29 2.71 4.91
C GLY A 104 -11.61 2.68 6.40
N GLY A 105 -10.76 2.03 7.20
CA GLY A 105 -10.83 2.08 8.67
C GLY A 105 -10.58 3.48 9.23
N LEU A 106 -9.58 4.19 8.71
CA LEU A 106 -9.25 5.56 9.13
C LEU A 106 -10.38 6.56 8.83
N PHE A 107 -11.04 6.46 7.67
CA PHE A 107 -12.20 7.30 7.37
C PHE A 107 -13.38 7.03 8.31
N LYS A 108 -13.61 5.78 8.71
CA LYS A 108 -14.67 5.47 9.68
C LYS A 108 -14.36 6.03 11.08
N ALA A 109 -13.08 6.08 11.45
CA ALA A 109 -12.61 6.57 12.74
C ALA A 109 -12.56 8.11 12.84
N ASN A 110 -12.51 8.83 11.72
CA ASN A 110 -12.42 10.30 11.67
C ASN A 110 -13.63 10.85 10.91
N LYS A 111 -14.75 11.05 11.61
CA LYS A 111 -15.98 11.65 11.09
C LYS A 111 -16.23 13.00 11.71
#